data_AF-A0A9D7Y0U2-F1
#
_entry.id   AF-A0A9D7Y0U2-F1
#
_cell.length_a   1.000
_cell.length_b   1.000
_cell.length_c   1.000
_cell.angle_alpha   90.00
_cell.angle_beta   90.00
_cell.angle_gamma   90.00
#
_symmetry.space_group_name_H-M   'P 1'
#
loop_
_entity.id
_entity.type
_entity.pdbx_description
1 polymer ?
#
loop_
_entity_poly.entity_id
_entity_poly.type
_entity_poly.pdbx_seq_one_letter_code
_entity_poly.pdbx_strand_id
1 'polypeptide(L)'
;MGQKVSMAEKQPDPTKKLLTVEASCGQCQFGMPGKGCNLAIRIDGQAHFIKGTDIDDHGDAHADDGFCEAIRMAEVQGELVNDTFNISYFKLGKLK
;
A
#
# COMPACT_ATOMS: atom_id res chain seq x y z
N MET A 1 15.01 1.20 21.58
CA MET A 1 15.49 1.75 20.29
C MET A 1 15.04 0.81 19.18
N GLY A 2 13.80 0.96 18.70
CA GLY A 2 13.29 0.17 17.57
C GLY A 2 13.46 1.00 16.30
N GLN A 3 14.35 0.59 15.41
CA GLN A 3 14.58 1.28 14.14
C GLN A 3 13.31 1.19 13.30
N LYS A 4 12.56 2.29 13.19
CA LYS A 4 11.64 2.53 12.08
C LYS A 4 12.52 2.69 10.84
N VAL A 5 12.79 1.58 10.17
CA VAL A 5 13.50 1.58 8.89
C VAL A 5 12.56 2.17 7.84
N SER A 6 12.93 3.33 7.31
CA SER A 6 12.24 4.02 6.22
C SER A 6 12.11 3.07 5.02
N MET A 7 10.89 2.65 4.68
CA MET A 7 10.63 1.71 3.59
C MET A 7 10.93 2.29 2.19
N ALA A 8 11.14 3.60 2.09
CA ALA A 8 11.38 4.33 0.84
C ALA A 8 12.75 4.04 0.18
N GLU A 9 13.71 3.45 0.90
CA GLU A 9 15.09 3.25 0.39
C GLU A 9 15.52 1.78 0.28
N LYS A 10 14.66 0.84 0.67
CA LYS A 10 15.03 -0.57 0.70
C LYS A 10 14.81 -1.19 -0.69
N GLN A 11 15.84 -1.75 -1.30
CA GLN A 11 15.68 -2.55 -2.53
C GLN A 11 14.76 -3.75 -2.24
N PRO A 12 13.94 -4.20 -3.21
CA PRO A 12 13.13 -5.40 -3.03
C PRO A 12 14.06 -6.60 -2.82
N ASP A 13 13.65 -7.50 -1.93
CA ASP A 13 14.37 -8.72 -1.65
C ASP A 13 14.28 -9.65 -2.88
N PRO A 14 15.41 -10.00 -3.54
CA PRO A 14 15.39 -10.81 -4.76
C PRO A 14 14.93 -12.25 -4.53
N THR A 15 14.88 -12.71 -3.28
CA THR A 15 14.41 -14.06 -2.91
C THR A 15 12.90 -14.09 -2.65
N LYS A 16 12.26 -12.93 -2.51
CA LYS A 16 10.81 -12.82 -2.29
C LYS A 16 10.08 -12.43 -3.56
N LYS A 17 8.84 -12.89 -3.69
CA LYS A 17 7.98 -12.54 -4.83
C LYS A 17 7.62 -11.06 -4.77
N LEU A 18 7.91 -10.33 -5.84
CA LEU A 18 7.42 -8.97 -6.06
C LEU A 18 6.04 -9.03 -6.70
N LEU A 19 5.07 -8.35 -6.10
CA LEU A 19 3.68 -8.32 -6.57
C LEU A 19 3.38 -6.92 -7.12
N THR A 20 2.81 -6.86 -8.32
CA THR A 20 2.22 -5.63 -8.84
C THR A 20 0.74 -5.63 -8.53
N VAL A 21 0.28 -4.65 -7.76
CA VAL A 21 -1.06 -4.59 -7.19
C VAL A 21 -1.66 -3.20 -7.38
N GLU A 22 -2.99 -3.11 -7.30
CA GLU A 22 -3.65 -1.82 -7.13
C GLU A 22 -3.51 -1.37 -5.66
N ALA A 23 -3.14 -0.13 -5.42
CA ALA A 23 -2.98 0.48 -4.10
C ALA A 23 -3.83 1.76 -4.04
N SER A 24 -4.63 1.89 -2.98
CA SER A 24 -5.56 3.00 -2.79
C SER A 24 -6.11 3.05 -1.37
N CYS A 25 -6.94 4.05 -1.07
CA CYS A 25 -7.67 4.10 0.20
C CYS A 25 -8.71 2.95 0.24
N GLY A 26 -8.60 2.09 1.25
CA GLY A 26 -9.49 0.94 1.41
C GLY A 26 -10.95 1.36 1.56
N GLN A 27 -11.21 2.43 2.32
CA GLN A 27 -12.56 2.93 2.55
C GLN A 27 -13.13 3.67 1.34
N CYS A 28 -12.38 4.62 0.78
CA CYS A 28 -12.89 5.48 -0.31
C CYS A 28 -13.01 4.72 -1.63
N GLN A 29 -11.96 3.99 -2.02
CA GLN A 29 -11.83 3.44 -3.38
C GLN A 29 -12.14 1.95 -3.46
N PHE A 30 -11.93 1.20 -2.37
CA PHE A 30 -12.17 -0.25 -2.34
C PHE A 30 -13.43 -0.66 -1.56
N GLY A 31 -14.16 0.28 -0.96
CA GLY A 31 -15.42 0.02 -0.25
C GLY A 31 -15.27 -0.86 1.00
N MET A 32 -14.07 -0.89 1.59
CA MET A 32 -13.80 -1.67 2.79
C MET A 32 -14.48 -1.04 4.03
N PRO A 33 -14.96 -1.86 4.99
CA PRO A 33 -15.56 -1.34 6.20
C PRO A 33 -14.54 -0.58 7.06
N GLY A 34 -15.00 0.45 7.76
CA GLY A 34 -14.18 1.25 8.67
C GLY A 34 -14.45 2.75 8.51
N LYS A 35 -13.62 3.56 9.18
CA LYS A 35 -13.62 5.02 9.05
C LYS A 35 -12.17 5.51 8.92
N GLY A 36 -11.97 6.60 8.19
CA GLY A 36 -10.65 7.20 7.95
C GLY A 36 -10.04 6.81 6.60
N CYS A 37 -8.77 7.21 6.42
CA CYS A 37 -8.03 7.11 5.17
C CYS A 37 -6.94 6.04 5.29
N ASN A 38 -7.31 4.76 5.25
CA ASN A 38 -6.35 3.68 5.45
C ASN A 38 -5.90 3.11 4.11
N LEU A 39 -4.58 2.97 3.95
CA LEU A 39 -4.01 2.39 2.74
C LEU A 39 -4.33 0.90 2.65
N ALA A 40 -4.77 0.49 1.48
CA ALA A 40 -5.08 -0.89 1.15
C ALA A 40 -4.50 -1.23 -0.22
N ILE A 41 -4.31 -2.53 -0.44
CA ILE A 41 -3.95 -3.08 -1.75
C ILE A 41 -5.01 -4.07 -2.21
N ARG A 42 -5.17 -4.21 -3.52
CA ARG A 42 -6.01 -5.23 -4.13
C ARG A 42 -5.14 -6.28 -4.81
N ILE A 43 -5.26 -7.52 -4.35
CA ILE A 43 -4.59 -8.70 -4.91
C ILE A 43 -5.68 -9.60 -5.48
N ASP A 44 -5.62 -9.91 -6.78
CA ASP A 44 -6.59 -10.81 -7.45
C ASP A 44 -8.06 -10.45 -7.18
N GLY A 45 -8.38 -9.14 -7.13
CA GLY A 45 -9.74 -8.65 -6.89
C GLY A 45 -10.12 -8.50 -5.41
N GLN A 46 -9.31 -9.00 -4.47
CA GLN A 46 -9.56 -8.92 -3.03
C GLN A 46 -8.75 -7.79 -2.40
N ALA A 47 -9.42 -6.90 -1.68
CA ALA A 47 -8.79 -5.76 -1.00
C ALA A 47 -8.35 -6.13 0.42
N HIS A 48 -7.13 -5.75 0.78
CA HIS A 48 -6.53 -6.00 2.09
C HIS A 48 -5.92 -4.70 2.63
N PHE A 49 -6.16 -4.38 3.90
CA PHE A 49 -5.44 -3.32 4.57
C PHE A 49 -3.97 -3.70 4.69
N ILE A 50 -3.09 -2.71 4.55
CA ILE A 50 -1.66 -2.95 4.69
C ILE A 50 -1.12 -2.35 5.98
N LYS A 51 0.02 -2.88 6.41
CA LYS A 51 0.78 -2.34 7.53
C LYS A 51 2.23 -2.18 7.14
N GLY A 52 2.82 -1.04 7.50
CA GLY A 52 4.23 -0.74 7.27
C GLY A 52 4.46 0.66 6.69
N THR A 53 3.42 1.24 6.09
CA THR A 53 3.40 2.60 5.54
C THR A 53 1.97 3.11 5.62
N ASP A 54 1.81 4.40 5.85
CA ASP A 54 0.51 5.07 5.90
C ASP A 54 0.22 5.80 4.57
N ILE A 55 -1.03 6.21 4.36
CA ILE A 55 -1.45 6.87 3.12
C ILE A 55 -0.69 8.19 2.91
N ASP A 56 -0.44 8.92 3.99
CA ASP A 56 0.23 10.23 4.01
C ASP A 56 1.76 10.11 3.84
N ASP A 57 2.33 8.91 4.03
CA ASP A 57 3.76 8.65 3.78
C ASP A 57 4.10 8.71 2.27
N HIS A 58 3.08 8.73 1.41
CA HIS A 58 3.21 8.69 -0.05
C HIS A 58 2.73 9.95 -0.76
N GLY A 59 2.36 10.99 -0.02
CA GLY A 59 1.84 12.25 -0.55
C GLY A 59 0.53 12.65 0.11
N ASP A 60 -0.10 13.71 -0.41
CA ASP A 60 -1.42 14.13 0.06
C ASP A 60 -2.48 13.11 -0.39
N ALA A 61 -3.12 12.46 0.58
CA ALA A 61 -4.15 11.47 0.31
C ALA A 61 -5.34 12.02 -0.50
N HIS A 62 -5.62 13.33 -0.43
CA HIS A 62 -6.77 13.98 -1.08
C HIS A 62 -6.39 14.83 -2.31
N ALA A 63 -5.13 14.78 -2.76
CA ALA A 63 -4.79 15.33 -4.07
C ALA A 63 -5.48 14.54 -5.19
N ASP A 64 -5.54 15.09 -6.41
CA ASP A 64 -6.10 14.40 -7.58
C ASP A 64 -5.44 13.03 -7.85
N ASP A 65 -4.17 12.87 -7.49
CA ASP A 65 -3.43 11.62 -7.54
C ASP A 65 -3.20 10.96 -6.17
N GLY A 66 -3.86 11.50 -5.15
CA GLY A 66 -3.91 10.98 -3.80
C GLY A 66 -4.71 9.68 -3.74
N PHE A 67 -4.38 8.83 -2.78
CA PHE A 67 -4.99 7.51 -2.66
C PHE A 67 -6.47 7.53 -2.27
N CYS A 68 -7.02 8.62 -1.74
CA CYS A 68 -8.47 8.75 -1.54
C CYS A 68 -9.22 9.02 -2.85
N GLU A 69 -8.58 9.63 -3.84
CA GLU A 69 -9.21 10.03 -5.10
C GLU A 69 -8.88 9.07 -6.25
N ALA A 70 -7.71 8.41 -6.20
CA ALA A 70 -7.20 7.57 -7.28
C ALA A 70 -6.76 6.17 -6.83
N ILE A 71 -6.98 5.20 -7.71
CA ILE A 71 -6.38 3.86 -7.60
C ILE A 71 -5.08 3.88 -8.41
N ARG A 72 -3.96 3.51 -7.78
CA ARG A 72 -2.63 3.55 -8.41
C ARG A 72 -2.02 2.16 -8.41
N MET A 73 -1.17 1.87 -9.39
CA MET A 73 -0.41 0.62 -9.39
C MET A 73 0.82 0.77 -8.50
N ALA A 74 1.11 -0.23 -7.67
CA ALA A 74 2.28 -0.29 -6.80
C ALA A 74 2.94 -1.68 -6.87
N GLU A 75 4.26 -1.69 -6.68
CA GLU A 75 5.03 -2.91 -6.47
C GLU A 75 5.20 -3.13 -4.96
N VAL A 76 4.78 -4.30 -4.47
CA VAL A 76 4.83 -4.64 -3.04
C VAL A 76 5.49 -5.99 -2.82
N GLN A 77 6.19 -6.10 -1.69
CA GLN A 77 6.55 -7.40 -1.11
C GLN A 77 6.07 -7.41 0.33
N GLY A 78 5.65 -8.57 0.80
CA GLY A 78 5.12 -8.72 2.14
C GLY A 78 4.42 -10.06 2.31
N GLU A 79 3.76 -10.20 3.45
CA GLU A 79 3.07 -11.42 3.84
C GLU A 79 1.69 -11.07 4.39
N LEU A 80 0.68 -11.82 3.96
CA LEU A 80 -0.68 -11.69 4.48
C LEU A 80 -0.77 -12.43 5.83
N VAL A 81 -1.04 -11.70 6.91
CA VAL A 81 -1.14 -12.24 8.26
C VAL A 81 -2.43 -11.72 8.89
N ASN A 82 -3.37 -12.62 9.22
CA ASN A 82 -4.66 -12.27 9.82
C ASN A 82 -5.40 -11.15 9.03
N ASP A 83 -5.60 -11.37 7.73
CA ASP A 83 -6.28 -10.44 6.81
C ASP A 83 -5.60 -9.07 6.58
N THR A 84 -4.44 -8.85 7.20
CA THR A 84 -3.61 -7.64 7.02
C THR A 84 -2.34 -7.99 6.26
N PHE A 85 -2.05 -7.24 5.20
CA PHE A 85 -0.83 -7.45 4.42
C PHE A 85 0.32 -6.63 5.03
N ASN A 86 1.26 -7.32 5.69
CA ASN A 86 2.44 -6.68 6.26
C ASN A 86 3.48 -6.50 5.15
N ILE A 87 3.65 -5.26 4.70
CA ILE A 87 4.62 -4.95 3.66
C ILE A 87 6.04 -4.95 4.23
N SER A 88 6.98 -5.49 3.46
CA SER A 88 8.43 -5.34 3.66
C SER A 88 9.08 -4.42 2.62
N TYR A 89 8.37 -4.18 1.52
CA TYR A 89 8.75 -3.29 0.43
C TYR A 89 7.48 -2.69 -0.18
N PHE A 90 7.52 -1.41 -0.49
CA PHE A 90 6.45 -0.72 -1.21
C PHE A 90 7.06 0.32 -2.13
N LYS A 91 6.66 0.28 -3.40
CA LYS A 91 7.03 1.28 -4.39
C LYS A 91 5.83 1.62 -5.24
N LEU A 92 5.45 2.89 -5.18
CA LEU A 92 4.39 3.42 -6.02
C LEU A 92 4.85 3.46 -7.48
N GLY A 93 4.02 2.94 -8.37
CA GLY A 93 4.22 3.05 -9.81
C GLY A 93 4.17 4.52 -10.24
N LYS A 94 4.99 4.87 -11.23
CA LYS A 94 4.90 6.20 -11.84
C LYS A 94 3.57 6.31 -12.59
N LEU A 95 2.85 7.40 -12.33
CA LEU A 95 1.77 7.83 -13.21
C LEU A 95 2.38 8.10 -14.58
N LYS A 96 1.74 7.57 -15.63
CA LYS A 96 2.11 7.88 -17.01
C LYS A 96 1.51 9.21 -17.42
#